data_AF-A0A0J9V7R0-F1
#
_entry.id   AF-A0A0J9V7R0-F1
#
_cell.length_a   1.000
_cell.length_b   1.000
_cell.length_c   1.000
_cell.angle_alpha   90.00
_cell.angle_beta   90.00
_cell.angle_gamma   90.00
#
_symmetry.space_group_name_H-M   'P 1'
#
loop_
_entity.id
_entity.type
_entity.pdbx_description
1 polymer ?
#
loop_
_entity_poly.entity_id
_entity_poly.type
_entity_poly.pdbx_seq_one_letter_code
_entity_poly.pdbx_strand_id
1 'polypeptide(L)'
;MNSWLYNYVLSIPNYNKYISNFYLALRFICQSPKNQLQKCTFENYSIDKTTFNNKKILNEFAEIYEDIKNKIFHEDNLDVQTYCKHIKENFRFYNIAKENCNSNNCNYFTELQPFKNKINKLGDLDTILNKCKYKKTSCEQGSNGEDDVPCLKEKGNSFLFLIFGNDPEDIINVLLNITLISAPILVLFLILLKFTPFGKPLRKLKQERRKTGHKKKDENIQDYMNNYAAYVDNEIKNRVNLAYHAI
;
A
#
# COMPACT_ATOMS: atom_id res chain seq x y z
N MET A 1 27.75 -19.33 -2.06
CA MET A 1 28.63 -19.36 -0.86
C MET A 1 29.78 -18.35 -0.92
N ASN A 2 30.44 -18.17 -2.08
CA ASN A 2 31.52 -17.18 -2.22
C ASN A 2 31.12 -15.73 -1.93
N SER A 3 30.00 -15.26 -2.46
CA SER A 3 29.52 -13.90 -2.20
C SER A 3 29.26 -13.65 -0.70
N TRP A 4 28.76 -14.65 0.03
CA TRP A 4 28.51 -14.53 1.46
C TRP A 4 29.81 -14.37 2.27
N LEU A 5 30.83 -15.16 1.94
CA LEU A 5 32.15 -15.05 2.57
C LEU A 5 32.79 -13.69 2.28
N TYR A 6 32.74 -13.26 1.02
CA TYR A 6 33.31 -11.96 0.64
C TYR A 6 32.58 -10.80 1.31
N ASN A 7 31.25 -10.84 1.38
CA ASN A 7 30.43 -9.87 2.12
C ASN A 7 30.86 -9.79 3.59
N TYR A 8 31.12 -10.94 4.22
CA TYR A 8 31.63 -10.98 5.58
C TYR A 8 33.02 -10.33 5.67
N VAL A 9 33.95 -10.66 4.77
CA VAL A 9 35.29 -10.05 4.74
C VAL A 9 35.22 -8.52 4.61
N LEU A 10 34.34 -7.99 3.75
CA LEU A 10 34.13 -6.54 3.58
C LEU A 10 33.54 -5.83 4.81
N SER A 11 32.98 -6.58 5.76
CA SER A 11 32.48 -6.03 7.03
C SER A 11 33.58 -5.84 8.07
N ILE A 12 34.76 -6.45 7.87
CA ILE A 12 35.87 -6.41 8.81
C ILE A 12 36.59 -5.05 8.70
N PRO A 13 36.86 -4.36 9.83
CA PRO A 13 37.67 -3.15 9.82
C PRO A 13 39.05 -3.39 9.20
N ASN A 14 39.51 -2.48 8.34
CA ASN A 14 40.80 -2.59 7.65
C ASN A 14 40.95 -3.86 6.78
N TYR A 15 39.86 -4.46 6.29
CA TYR A 15 39.90 -5.70 5.50
C TYR A 15 40.91 -5.65 4.34
N ASN A 16 41.07 -4.48 3.70
CA ASN A 16 42.04 -4.28 2.61
C ASN A 16 43.47 -4.73 2.97
N LYS A 17 43.88 -4.60 4.23
CA LYS A 17 45.21 -5.02 4.71
C LYS A 17 45.33 -6.54 4.87
N TYR A 18 44.21 -7.23 5.07
CA TYR A 18 44.19 -8.63 5.52
C TYR A 18 43.52 -9.58 4.52
N ILE A 19 42.80 -9.08 3.53
CA ILE A 19 41.99 -9.88 2.60
C ILE A 19 42.84 -10.93 1.86
N SER A 20 44.03 -10.55 1.39
CA SER A 20 44.94 -11.50 0.73
C SER A 20 45.36 -12.63 1.67
N ASN A 21 45.80 -12.29 2.89
CA ASN A 21 46.21 -13.25 3.91
C ASN A 21 45.04 -14.16 4.35
N PHE A 22 43.83 -13.60 4.43
CA PHE A 22 42.62 -14.35 4.76
C PHE A 22 42.36 -15.46 3.73
N TYR A 23 42.33 -15.13 2.43
CA TYR A 23 42.09 -16.12 1.38
C TYR A 23 43.25 -17.12 1.23
N LEU A 24 44.49 -16.71 1.48
CA LEU A 24 45.64 -17.61 1.54
C LEU A 24 45.48 -18.63 2.67
N ALA A 25 45.17 -18.19 3.90
CA ALA A 25 44.93 -19.07 5.04
C ALA A 25 43.77 -20.02 4.76
N LEU A 26 42.68 -19.52 4.18
CA LEU A 26 41.52 -20.33 3.83
C LEU A 26 41.88 -21.42 2.81
N ARG A 27 42.70 -21.10 1.80
CA ARG A 27 43.23 -22.07 0.84
C ARG A 27 44.05 -23.17 1.51
N PHE A 28 44.94 -22.82 2.45
CA PHE A 28 45.72 -23.82 3.21
C PHE A 28 44.82 -24.73 4.05
N ILE A 29 43.84 -24.17 4.77
CA ILE A 29 42.88 -24.95 5.56
C ILE A 29 42.13 -25.96 4.69
N CYS A 30 41.76 -25.56 3.47
CA CYS A 30 41.00 -26.39 2.54
C CYS A 30 41.83 -27.48 1.82
N GLN A 31 43.16 -27.49 1.94
CA GLN A 31 44.01 -28.53 1.34
C GLN A 31 43.99 -29.87 2.08
N SER A 32 43.48 -29.90 3.31
CA SER A 32 43.37 -31.15 4.07
C SER A 32 42.34 -32.08 3.44
N PRO A 33 42.67 -33.33 3.09
CA PRO A 33 41.74 -34.28 2.44
C PRO A 33 40.58 -34.72 3.35
N LYS A 34 40.65 -34.44 4.66
CA LYS A 34 39.55 -34.64 5.60
C LYS A 34 38.60 -33.44 5.66
N ASN A 35 38.94 -32.33 5.00
CA ASN A 35 38.17 -31.10 5.07
C ASN A 35 37.09 -31.07 3.99
N GLN A 36 35.83 -31.01 4.43
CA GLN A 36 34.68 -30.92 3.53
C GLN A 36 34.68 -29.62 2.71
N LEU A 37 35.38 -28.58 3.18
CA LEU A 37 35.53 -27.30 2.49
C LEU A 37 36.37 -27.39 1.21
N GLN A 38 37.09 -28.49 0.95
CA GLN A 38 37.82 -28.67 -0.32
C GLN A 38 36.89 -28.62 -1.55
N LYS A 39 35.59 -28.92 -1.37
CA LYS A 39 34.58 -28.90 -2.42
C LYS A 39 34.08 -27.47 -2.73
N CYS A 40 34.46 -26.51 -1.90
CA CYS A 40 34.01 -25.14 -2.01
C CYS A 40 35.07 -24.34 -2.76
N THR A 41 34.66 -23.65 -3.81
CA THR A 41 35.49 -22.59 -4.40
C THR A 41 35.48 -21.42 -3.44
N PHE A 42 36.65 -20.80 -3.20
CA PHE A 42 36.80 -19.58 -2.41
C PHE A 42 37.49 -18.51 -3.25
N GLU A 43 36.76 -17.47 -3.59
CA GLU A 43 37.23 -16.46 -4.53
C GLU A 43 37.35 -15.08 -3.87
N ASN A 44 38.55 -14.52 -3.94
CA ASN A 44 38.75 -13.10 -3.67
C ASN A 44 38.39 -12.30 -4.93
N TYR A 45 37.20 -11.72 -4.95
CA TYR A 45 36.74 -10.94 -6.09
C TYR A 45 37.61 -9.70 -6.37
N SER A 46 38.47 -9.27 -5.44
CA SER A 46 39.42 -8.16 -5.63
C SER A 46 38.76 -6.85 -6.09
N ILE A 47 37.53 -6.63 -5.66
CA ILE A 47 36.72 -5.45 -5.95
C ILE A 47 36.38 -4.69 -4.68
N ASP A 48 36.17 -3.38 -4.80
CA ASP A 48 35.76 -2.55 -3.66
C ASP A 48 34.35 -2.91 -3.18
N LYS A 49 34.05 -2.46 -1.95
CA LYS A 49 32.79 -2.74 -1.27
C LYS A 49 31.56 -2.24 -2.05
N THR A 50 31.64 -1.07 -2.69
CA THR A 50 30.52 -0.49 -3.44
C THR A 50 30.23 -1.32 -4.69
N THR A 51 31.26 -1.65 -5.46
CA THR A 51 31.13 -2.53 -6.63
C THR A 51 30.57 -3.89 -6.26
N PHE A 52 31.08 -4.50 -5.18
CA PHE A 52 30.59 -5.79 -4.70
C PHE A 52 29.13 -5.73 -4.27
N ASN A 53 28.74 -4.69 -3.53
CA ASN A 53 27.35 -4.52 -3.10
C ASN A 53 26.39 -4.43 -4.29
N ASN A 54 26.79 -3.75 -5.37
CA ASN A 54 25.98 -3.69 -6.58
C ASN A 54 25.80 -5.07 -7.23
N LYS A 55 26.89 -5.83 -7.40
CA LYS A 55 26.81 -7.23 -7.87
C LYS A 55 25.90 -8.08 -7.00
N LYS A 56 26.08 -7.96 -5.68
CA LYS A 56 25.34 -8.74 -4.69
C LYS A 56 23.84 -8.49 -4.80
N ILE A 57 23.39 -7.24 -4.81
CA ILE A 57 21.96 -6.88 -4.89
C ILE A 57 21.35 -7.43 -6.19
N LEU A 58 22.02 -7.23 -7.34
CA LEU A 58 21.54 -7.73 -8.63
C LEU A 58 21.42 -9.26 -8.64
N ASN A 59 22.46 -9.95 -8.19
CA ASN A 59 22.49 -11.40 -8.22
C ASN A 59 21.53 -12.04 -7.22
N GLU A 60 21.50 -11.55 -5.97
CA GLU A 60 20.61 -12.07 -4.92
C GLU A 60 19.14 -11.90 -5.33
N PHE A 61 18.75 -10.75 -5.87
CA PHE A 61 17.38 -10.56 -6.35
C PHE A 61 17.03 -11.51 -7.50
N ALA A 62 17.93 -11.67 -8.47
CA ALA A 62 17.71 -12.57 -9.61
C ALA A 62 17.54 -14.04 -9.16
N GLU A 63 18.27 -14.46 -8.11
CA GLU A 63 18.16 -15.79 -7.51
C GLU A 63 16.81 -16.00 -6.80
N ILE A 64 16.37 -15.04 -5.99
CA ILE A 64 15.16 -15.18 -5.16
C ILE A 64 13.86 -14.77 -5.87
N TYR A 65 13.92 -14.23 -7.09
CA TYR A 65 12.77 -13.66 -7.77
C TYR A 65 11.59 -14.64 -7.92
N GLU A 66 11.85 -15.92 -8.22
CA GLU A 66 10.78 -16.93 -8.31
C GLU A 66 10.10 -17.18 -6.97
N ASP A 67 10.86 -17.21 -5.89
CA ASP A 67 10.30 -17.43 -4.55
C ASP A 67 9.42 -16.24 -4.14
N ILE A 68 9.89 -15.02 -4.40
CA ILE A 68 9.10 -13.79 -4.21
C ILE A 68 7.82 -13.86 -5.06
N LYS A 69 7.94 -14.25 -6.32
CA LYS A 69 6.81 -14.41 -7.24
C LYS A 69 5.78 -15.38 -6.67
N ASN A 70 6.20 -16.58 -6.29
CA ASN A 70 5.33 -17.60 -5.72
C ASN A 70 4.63 -17.11 -4.45
N LYS A 71 5.36 -16.38 -3.60
CA LYS A 71 4.80 -15.74 -2.39
C LYS A 71 3.74 -14.69 -2.73
N ILE A 72 3.90 -13.90 -3.80
CA ILE A 72 2.87 -12.94 -4.25
C ILE A 72 1.63 -13.66 -4.80
N PHE A 73 1.81 -14.80 -5.46
CA PHE A 73 0.71 -15.56 -6.04
C PHE A 73 -0.11 -16.33 -5.00
N HIS A 74 0.48 -16.72 -3.88
CA HIS A 74 -0.20 -17.41 -2.79
C HIS A 74 -1.32 -16.57 -2.17
N GLU A 75 -2.56 -17.06 -2.22
CA GLU A 75 -3.77 -16.28 -1.89
C GLU A 75 -3.83 -15.83 -0.42
N ASP A 76 -3.32 -16.65 0.51
CA ASP A 76 -3.37 -16.35 1.95
C ASP A 76 -2.13 -15.62 2.49
N ASN A 77 -1.24 -15.13 1.61
CA ASN A 77 -0.03 -14.48 2.07
C ASN A 77 -0.31 -13.03 2.53
N LEU A 78 -0.20 -12.79 3.84
CA LEU A 78 -0.39 -11.46 4.43
C LEU A 78 0.76 -10.48 4.08
N ASP A 79 1.92 -11.00 3.66
CA ASP A 79 3.13 -10.21 3.40
C ASP A 79 3.29 -9.80 1.92
N VAL A 80 2.24 -9.96 1.09
CA VAL A 80 2.29 -9.64 -0.35
C VAL A 80 2.82 -8.21 -0.60
N GLN A 81 2.42 -7.23 0.21
CA GLN A 81 2.88 -5.85 0.06
C GLN A 81 4.40 -5.71 0.28
N THR A 82 4.97 -6.42 1.25
CA THR A 82 6.41 -6.44 1.52
C THR A 82 7.18 -6.97 0.30
N TYR A 83 6.69 -8.05 -0.31
CA TYR A 83 7.27 -8.61 -1.52
C TYR A 83 7.15 -7.65 -2.72
N CYS A 84 5.99 -6.99 -2.87
CA CYS A 84 5.79 -5.97 -3.90
C CYS A 84 6.76 -4.80 -3.74
N LYS A 85 6.94 -4.28 -2.52
CA LYS A 85 7.92 -3.22 -2.21
C LYS A 85 9.33 -3.65 -2.59
N HIS A 86 9.71 -4.88 -2.25
CA HIS A 86 11.02 -5.43 -2.61
C HIS A 86 11.23 -5.51 -4.13
N ILE A 87 10.22 -5.89 -4.92
CA ILE A 87 10.29 -5.87 -6.39
C ILE A 87 10.50 -4.44 -6.89
N LYS A 88 9.69 -3.47 -6.41
CA LYS A 88 9.76 -2.07 -6.84
C LYS A 88 11.14 -1.46 -6.56
N GLU A 89 11.70 -1.70 -5.38
CA GLU A 89 13.01 -1.20 -4.99
C GLU A 89 14.15 -1.80 -5.83
N ASN A 90 14.12 -3.10 -6.10
CA ASN A 90 15.13 -3.75 -6.94
C ASN A 90 15.03 -3.35 -8.41
N PHE A 91 13.82 -3.11 -8.94
CA PHE A 91 13.64 -2.59 -10.29
C PHE A 91 14.19 -1.16 -10.42
N ARG A 92 14.00 -0.33 -9.39
CA ARG A 92 14.62 0.99 -9.31
C ARG A 92 16.15 0.88 -9.25
N PHE A 93 16.66 0.00 -8.39
CA PHE A 93 18.10 -0.24 -8.26
C PHE A 93 18.73 -0.67 -9.58
N TYR A 94 18.12 -1.63 -10.28
CA TYR A 94 18.58 -2.08 -11.58
C TYR A 94 18.71 -0.94 -12.58
N ASN A 95 17.71 -0.05 -12.67
CA ASN A 95 17.74 1.04 -13.64
C ASN A 95 18.85 2.07 -13.34
N ILE A 96 19.10 2.36 -12.06
CA ILE A 96 20.24 3.20 -11.63
C ILE A 96 21.57 2.50 -11.92
N ALA A 97 21.69 1.21 -11.59
CA ALA A 97 22.90 0.43 -11.80
C ALA A 97 23.24 0.32 -13.30
N LYS A 98 22.23 0.08 -14.15
CA LYS A 98 22.34 0.02 -15.61
C LYS A 98 22.88 1.31 -16.20
N GLU A 99 22.41 2.46 -15.73
CA GLU A 99 22.91 3.76 -16.21
C GLU A 99 24.38 3.99 -15.86
N ASN A 100 24.77 3.63 -14.64
CA ASN A 100 26.17 3.70 -14.17
C ASN A 100 27.10 2.64 -14.82
N CYS A 101 26.54 1.68 -15.55
CA CYS A 101 27.23 0.47 -16.02
C CYS A 101 26.78 0.09 -17.43
N ASN A 102 26.96 1.02 -18.37
CA ASN A 102 26.42 0.95 -19.73
C ASN A 102 27.30 0.16 -20.73
N SER A 103 28.48 -0.31 -20.33
CA SER A 103 29.41 -1.04 -21.19
C SER A 103 29.85 -2.36 -20.58
N ASN A 104 30.22 -3.32 -21.45
CA ASN A 104 30.68 -4.65 -21.05
C ASN A 104 31.94 -4.63 -20.16
N ASN A 105 32.67 -3.51 -20.13
CA ASN A 105 33.86 -3.32 -19.31
C ASN A 105 33.52 -2.91 -17.86
N CYS A 106 32.25 -2.65 -17.56
CA CYS A 106 31.84 -2.33 -16.21
C CYS A 106 31.84 -3.56 -15.31
N ASN A 107 32.30 -3.36 -14.07
CA ASN A 107 32.55 -4.43 -13.10
C ASN A 107 31.35 -5.33 -12.80
N TYR A 108 30.11 -4.87 -12.98
CA TYR A 108 28.88 -5.64 -12.69
C TYR A 108 27.93 -5.78 -13.89
N PHE A 109 28.45 -5.58 -15.10
CA PHE A 109 27.64 -5.72 -16.33
C PHE A 109 27.10 -7.15 -16.50
N THR A 110 27.87 -8.15 -16.08
CA THR A 110 27.51 -9.56 -16.17
C THR A 110 26.31 -9.94 -15.30
N GLU A 111 26.07 -9.22 -14.20
CA GLU A 111 24.94 -9.45 -13.29
C GLU A 111 23.66 -8.74 -13.75
N LEU A 112 23.77 -7.66 -14.54
CA LEU A 112 22.61 -6.98 -15.14
C LEU A 112 21.87 -7.87 -16.13
N GLN A 113 22.57 -8.74 -16.87
CA GLN A 113 21.96 -9.59 -17.89
C GLN A 113 21.05 -10.69 -17.30
N PRO A 114 21.49 -11.52 -16.32
CA PRO A 114 20.62 -12.47 -15.64
C PRO A 114 19.42 -11.80 -14.98
N PHE A 115 19.60 -10.64 -14.34
CA PHE A 115 18.52 -9.88 -13.72
C PHE A 115 17.42 -9.56 -14.74
N LYS A 116 17.81 -8.92 -15.86
CA LYS A 116 16.90 -8.57 -16.96
C LYS A 116 16.23 -9.81 -17.56
N ASN A 117 17.02 -10.83 -17.86
CA ASN A 117 16.54 -12.06 -18.47
C ASN A 117 15.55 -12.80 -17.59
N LYS A 118 15.75 -12.78 -16.27
CA LYS A 118 14.84 -13.41 -15.31
C LYS A 118 13.46 -12.76 -15.37
N ILE A 119 13.42 -11.43 -15.36
CA ILE A 119 12.17 -10.67 -15.41
C ILE A 119 11.44 -10.86 -16.75
N ASN A 120 12.17 -10.81 -17.87
CA ASN A 120 11.58 -10.91 -19.20
C ASN A 120 11.06 -12.33 -19.53
N LYS A 121 11.73 -13.38 -19.05
CA LYS A 121 11.34 -14.78 -19.36
C LYS A 121 10.01 -15.19 -18.75
N LEU A 122 9.54 -14.50 -17.71
CA LEU A 122 8.51 -15.08 -16.85
C LEU A 122 7.08 -14.82 -17.27
N GLY A 123 6.80 -13.89 -18.19
CA GLY A 123 5.43 -13.62 -18.72
C GLY A 123 4.42 -13.10 -17.68
N ASP A 124 4.66 -13.35 -16.41
CA ASP A 124 3.80 -13.08 -15.26
C ASP A 124 3.90 -11.64 -14.76
N LEU A 125 4.79 -10.82 -15.35
CA LEU A 125 5.09 -9.48 -14.85
C LEU A 125 3.81 -8.64 -14.73
N ASP A 126 2.96 -8.61 -15.75
CA ASP A 126 1.72 -7.83 -15.71
C ASP A 126 0.76 -8.32 -14.60
N THR A 127 0.74 -9.62 -14.33
CA THR A 127 -0.05 -10.20 -13.23
C THR A 127 0.51 -9.81 -11.86
N ILE A 128 1.84 -9.84 -11.69
CA ILE A 128 2.52 -9.35 -10.48
C ILE A 128 2.20 -7.86 -10.29
N LEU A 129 2.33 -7.04 -11.33
CA LEU A 129 2.02 -5.61 -11.25
C LEU A 129 0.56 -5.35 -10.89
N ASN A 130 -0.38 -6.17 -11.37
CA ASN A 130 -1.78 -6.06 -10.97
C ASN A 130 -1.99 -6.41 -9.48
N LYS A 131 -1.44 -7.52 -8.99
CA LYS A 131 -1.50 -7.89 -7.56
C LYS A 131 -0.85 -6.84 -6.66
N CYS A 132 0.29 -6.31 -7.08
CA CYS A 132 1.03 -5.27 -6.37
C CYS A 132 0.44 -3.86 -6.53
N LYS A 133 -0.65 -3.69 -7.30
CA LYS A 133 -1.23 -2.37 -7.62
C LYS A 133 -0.17 -1.41 -8.17
N TYR A 134 0.67 -1.87 -9.08
CA TYR A 134 1.67 -1.08 -9.78
C TYR A 134 1.39 -0.95 -11.27
N LYS A 135 1.91 0.10 -11.89
CA LYS A 135 1.95 0.33 -13.33
C LYS A 135 3.39 0.63 -13.76
N LYS A 136 3.71 0.23 -14.99
CA LYS A 136 4.95 0.62 -15.68
C LYS A 136 4.96 2.14 -15.84
N THR A 137 6.13 2.75 -15.68
CA THR A 137 6.37 4.18 -15.89
C THR A 137 7.75 4.36 -16.49
N SER A 138 7.97 5.49 -17.16
CA SER A 138 9.31 5.89 -17.60
C SER A 138 10.24 6.05 -16.40
N CYS A 139 11.46 5.56 -16.52
CA CYS A 139 12.53 5.84 -15.56
C CYS A 139 13.05 7.26 -15.76
N GLU A 140 13.38 7.95 -14.66
CA GLU A 140 14.10 9.24 -14.71
C GLU A 140 15.51 9.07 -15.28
N GLN A 141 16.08 7.87 -15.12
CA GLN A 141 17.42 7.46 -15.51
C GLN A 141 17.36 6.17 -16.34
N GLY A 142 17.98 6.17 -17.52
CA GLY A 142 18.06 5.01 -18.43
C GLY A 142 17.02 4.94 -19.57
N SER A 143 17.26 4.03 -20.51
CA SER A 143 16.38 3.75 -21.67
C SER A 143 15.20 2.86 -21.27
N ASN A 144 14.00 3.21 -21.76
CA ASN A 144 12.72 2.50 -21.60
C ASN A 144 12.44 1.60 -22.81
N GLY A 145 13.42 0.81 -23.25
CA GLY A 145 13.17 -0.19 -24.30
C GLY A 145 12.06 -1.15 -23.88
N GLU A 146 11.19 -1.55 -24.82
CA GLU A 146 10.08 -2.48 -24.55
C GLU A 146 10.54 -3.81 -23.94
N ASP A 147 11.77 -4.21 -24.24
CA ASP A 147 12.40 -5.44 -23.75
C ASP A 147 13.23 -5.24 -22.46
N ASP A 148 13.05 -4.16 -21.71
CA ASP A 148 13.86 -3.87 -20.51
C ASP A 148 13.05 -3.82 -19.22
N VAL A 149 13.74 -3.85 -18.07
CA VAL A 149 13.11 -3.81 -16.75
C VAL A 149 12.46 -2.44 -16.52
N PRO A 150 11.12 -2.37 -16.39
CA PRO A 150 10.43 -1.09 -16.29
C PRO A 150 10.62 -0.45 -14.92
N CYS A 151 10.54 0.88 -14.84
CA CYS A 151 10.28 1.54 -13.56
C CYS A 151 8.81 1.37 -13.16
N LEU A 152 8.55 1.31 -11.86
CA LEU A 152 7.23 1.02 -11.31
C LEU A 152 6.69 2.21 -10.51
N LYS A 153 5.42 2.55 -10.74
CA LYS A 153 4.64 3.52 -9.97
C LYS A 153 3.38 2.88 -9.44
N GLU A 154 2.90 3.30 -8.28
CA GLU A 154 1.62 2.84 -7.74
C GLU A 154 0.42 3.21 -8.64
N LYS A 155 -0.51 2.26 -8.74
CA LYS A 155 -1.87 2.43 -9.26
C LYS A 155 -2.73 2.93 -8.11
N GLY A 156 -3.33 4.10 -8.29
CA GLY A 156 -4.23 4.70 -7.32
C GLY A 156 -4.02 6.20 -7.20
N ASN A 157 -4.79 6.82 -6.31
CA ASN A 157 -4.79 8.27 -6.16
C ASN A 157 -3.51 8.69 -5.43
N SER A 158 -2.59 9.36 -6.15
CA SER A 158 -1.30 9.82 -5.63
C SER A 158 -1.43 10.62 -4.34
N PHE A 159 -2.58 11.27 -4.15
CA PHE A 159 -2.91 12.05 -2.96
C PHE A 159 -3.09 11.20 -1.70
N LEU A 160 -3.73 10.02 -1.82
CA LEU A 160 -3.91 9.11 -0.67
C LEU A 160 -2.58 8.47 -0.27
N PHE A 161 -1.71 8.15 -1.23
CA PHE A 161 -0.37 7.63 -0.92
C PHE A 161 0.53 8.68 -0.27
N LEU A 162 0.42 9.96 -0.67
CA LEU A 162 1.13 11.05 0.00
C LEU A 162 0.65 11.26 1.44
N ILE A 163 -0.64 11.03 1.70
CA ILE A 163 -1.21 11.20 3.04
C ILE A 163 -0.89 9.99 3.92
N PHE A 164 -1.12 8.77 3.43
CA PHE A 164 -1.16 7.56 4.25
C PHE A 164 0.07 6.64 4.08
N GLY A 165 0.96 6.89 3.13
CA GLY A 165 2.04 5.97 2.79
C GLY A 165 1.55 4.66 2.16
N ASN A 166 2.47 3.74 1.92
CA ASN A 166 2.18 2.40 1.36
C ASN A 166 2.31 1.28 2.39
N ASP A 167 2.91 1.58 3.54
CA ASP A 167 3.17 0.63 4.60
C ASP A 167 2.04 0.70 5.64
N PRO A 168 1.51 -0.41 6.15
CA PRO A 168 0.56 -0.40 7.26
C PRO A 168 1.02 0.45 8.45
N GLU A 169 2.33 0.51 8.76
CA GLU A 169 2.88 1.39 9.81
C GLU A 169 2.75 2.89 9.48
N ASP A 170 2.96 3.28 8.22
CA ASP A 170 2.76 4.66 7.77
C ASP A 170 1.29 5.06 7.89
N ILE A 171 0.39 4.15 7.48
CA ILE A 171 -1.06 4.36 7.54
C ILE A 171 -1.49 4.55 9.00
N ILE A 172 -1.01 3.69 9.91
CA ILE A 172 -1.34 3.76 11.35
C ILE A 172 -0.81 5.06 11.96
N ASN A 173 0.43 5.46 11.67
CA ASN A 173 1.01 6.69 12.19
C ASN A 173 0.25 7.93 11.71
N VAL A 174 -0.13 7.96 10.45
CA VAL A 174 -0.92 9.06 9.88
C VAL A 174 -2.32 9.10 10.50
N LEU A 175 -2.98 7.95 10.64
CA LEU A 175 -4.31 7.88 11.27
C LEU A 175 -4.24 8.40 12.70
N LEU A 176 -3.26 7.94 13.49
CA LEU A 176 -3.03 8.35 14.87
C LEU A 176 -2.81 9.86 14.97
N ASN A 177 -1.95 10.42 14.12
CA ASN A 177 -1.68 11.86 14.08
C ASN A 177 -2.92 12.67 13.71
N ILE A 178 -3.72 12.23 12.74
CA ILE A 178 -4.99 12.89 12.38
C ILE A 178 -5.98 12.83 13.55
N THR A 179 -6.12 11.69 14.24
CA THR A 179 -6.99 11.60 15.43
C THR A 179 -6.51 12.49 16.58
N LEU A 180 -5.21 12.56 16.83
CA LEU A 180 -4.61 13.41 17.86
C LEU A 180 -4.86 14.90 17.58
N ILE A 181 -4.78 15.33 16.32
CA ILE A 181 -5.02 16.73 15.92
C ILE A 181 -6.52 17.05 15.87
N SER A 182 -7.35 16.12 15.38
CA SER A 182 -8.78 16.37 15.21
C SER A 182 -9.57 16.35 16.52
N ALA A 183 -9.17 15.55 17.51
CA ALA A 183 -9.84 15.49 18.82
C ALA A 183 -9.96 16.86 19.51
N PRO A 184 -8.87 17.64 19.70
CA PRO A 184 -8.97 18.96 20.33
C PRO A 184 -9.74 19.96 19.46
N ILE A 185 -9.60 19.90 18.13
CA ILE A 185 -10.37 20.76 17.20
C ILE A 185 -11.87 20.49 17.35
N LEU A 186 -12.28 19.22 17.43
CA LEU A 186 -13.68 18.82 17.53
C LEU A 186 -14.28 19.23 18.88
N VAL A 187 -13.51 19.11 19.97
CA VAL A 187 -13.89 19.63 21.30
C VAL A 187 -14.05 21.16 21.26
N LEU A 188 -13.11 21.87 20.63
CA LEU A 188 -13.16 23.33 20.50
C LEU A 188 -14.37 23.77 19.65
N PHE A 189 -14.65 23.07 18.55
CA PHE A 189 -15.85 23.27 17.74
C PHE A 189 -17.15 23.04 18.51
N LEU A 190 -17.21 22.01 19.37
CA LEU A 190 -18.38 21.74 20.22
C LEU A 190 -18.58 22.84 21.29
N ILE A 191 -17.48 23.33 21.88
CA ILE A 191 -17.50 24.47 22.80
C ILE A 191 -18.00 25.71 22.04
N LEU A 192 -17.46 26.01 20.87
CA LEU A 192 -17.93 27.12 20.04
C LEU A 192 -19.41 26.94 19.67
N LEU A 193 -19.88 25.76 19.27
CA LEU A 193 -21.31 25.55 19.00
C LEU A 193 -22.20 25.79 20.22
N LYS A 194 -21.70 25.52 21.43
CA LYS A 194 -22.41 25.77 22.70
C LYS A 194 -22.41 27.26 23.11
N PHE A 195 -21.33 28.00 22.84
CA PHE A 195 -21.11 29.36 23.36
C PHE A 195 -21.13 30.48 22.31
N THR A 196 -21.08 30.16 21.02
CA THR A 196 -21.17 31.13 19.90
C THR A 196 -22.64 31.38 19.57
N PRO A 197 -23.06 32.61 19.17
CA PRO A 197 -24.46 32.93 18.91
C PRO A 197 -25.12 32.12 17.77
N PHE A 198 -24.35 31.33 17.02
CA PHE A 198 -24.85 30.32 16.06
C PHE A 198 -25.55 29.10 16.70
N GLY A 199 -25.38 28.85 18.00
CA GLY A 199 -26.18 27.84 18.72
C GLY A 199 -27.65 28.25 18.91
N LYS A 200 -27.93 29.56 18.99
CA LYS A 200 -29.29 30.10 19.14
C LYS A 200 -30.21 29.82 17.94
N PRO A 201 -29.80 29.99 16.66
CA PRO A 201 -30.64 29.63 15.51
C PRO A 201 -30.89 28.12 15.41
N LEU A 202 -29.92 27.26 15.75
CA LEU A 202 -30.14 25.80 15.81
C LEU A 202 -31.15 25.40 16.91
N ARG A 203 -31.08 26.04 18.08
CA ARG A 203 -32.04 25.82 19.16
C ARG A 203 -33.44 26.34 18.82
N LYS A 204 -33.53 27.48 18.10
CA LYS A 204 -34.78 28.01 17.51
C LYS A 204 -35.35 27.05 16.47
N LEU A 205 -34.56 26.56 15.51
CA LEU A 205 -35.01 25.59 14.50
C LEU A 205 -35.55 24.30 15.13
N LYS A 206 -34.93 23.82 16.22
CA LYS A 206 -35.40 22.65 16.97
C LYS A 206 -36.71 22.92 17.74
N GLN A 207 -36.91 24.13 18.27
CA GLN A 207 -38.16 24.55 18.90
C GLN A 207 -39.28 24.80 17.88
N GLU A 208 -38.97 25.42 16.74
CA GLU A 208 -39.91 25.68 15.65
C GLU A 208 -40.41 24.38 15.02
N ARG A 209 -39.54 23.39 14.77
CA ARG A 209 -39.96 22.04 14.30
C ARG A 209 -40.88 21.31 15.29
N ARG A 210 -40.67 21.48 16.61
CA ARG A 210 -41.55 20.88 17.63
C ARG A 210 -42.93 21.55 17.67
N LYS A 211 -42.97 22.88 17.53
CA LYS A 211 -44.23 23.65 17.50
C LYS A 211 -45.04 23.40 16.22
N THR A 212 -44.39 23.34 15.06
CA THR A 212 -45.08 23.04 13.79
C THR A 212 -45.53 21.58 13.70
N GLY A 213 -44.77 20.63 14.26
CA GLY A 213 -45.16 19.23 14.34
C GLY A 213 -46.41 18.97 15.20
N HIS A 214 -46.53 19.63 16.36
CA HIS A 214 -47.75 19.55 17.17
C HIS A 214 -48.93 20.24 16.49
N LYS A 215 -48.74 21.47 15.99
CA LYS A 215 -49.83 22.21 15.34
C LYS A 215 -50.38 21.47 14.11
N LYS A 216 -49.51 20.85 13.31
CA LYS A 216 -49.89 20.03 12.15
C LYS A 216 -50.57 18.71 12.56
N LYS A 217 -50.29 18.18 13.75
CA LYS A 217 -50.97 16.99 14.29
C LYS A 217 -52.37 17.34 14.82
N ASP A 218 -52.51 18.48 15.49
CA ASP A 218 -53.79 18.97 16.02
C ASP A 218 -54.74 19.38 14.90
N GLU A 219 -54.23 20.09 13.87
CA GLU A 219 -55.00 20.45 12.67
C GLU A 219 -55.52 19.20 11.93
N ASN A 220 -54.72 18.15 11.83
CA ASN A 220 -55.10 16.90 11.15
C ASN A 220 -56.12 16.07 11.96
N ILE A 221 -56.06 16.12 13.29
CA ILE A 221 -57.07 15.48 14.16
C ILE A 221 -58.39 16.25 14.09
N GLN A 222 -58.33 17.58 14.10
CA GLN A 222 -59.53 18.41 14.04
C GLN A 222 -60.23 18.29 12.68
N ASP A 223 -59.47 18.24 11.59
CA ASP A 223 -60.02 18.03 10.25
C ASP A 223 -60.62 16.62 10.10
N TYR A 224 -59.98 15.58 10.66
CA TYR A 224 -60.53 14.24 10.72
C TYR A 224 -61.86 14.17 11.51
N MET A 225 -61.92 14.82 12.68
CA MET A 225 -63.14 14.87 13.51
C MET A 225 -64.28 15.62 12.83
N ASN A 226 -63.98 16.74 12.14
CA ASN A 226 -64.97 17.50 11.39
C ASN A 226 -65.53 16.69 10.21
N ASN A 227 -64.68 15.99 9.47
CA ASN A 227 -65.10 15.12 8.37
C ASN A 227 -65.93 13.93 8.86
N TYR A 228 -65.57 13.35 10.01
CA TYR A 228 -66.32 12.25 10.63
C TYR A 228 -67.70 12.71 11.11
N ALA A 229 -67.80 13.87 11.75
CA ALA A 229 -69.08 14.44 12.17
C ALA A 229 -70.01 14.72 10.98
N ALA A 230 -69.46 15.25 9.88
CA ALA A 230 -70.22 15.49 8.65
C ALA A 230 -70.73 14.19 8.01
N TYR A 231 -69.91 13.13 8.02
CA TYR A 231 -70.31 11.80 7.54
C TYR A 231 -71.48 11.23 8.36
N VAL A 232 -71.37 11.27 9.70
CA VAL A 232 -72.40 10.75 10.61
C VAL A 232 -73.71 11.54 10.49
N ASP A 233 -73.66 12.87 10.39
CA ASP A 233 -74.86 13.70 10.19
C ASP A 233 -75.57 13.37 8.87
N ASN A 234 -74.79 13.13 7.80
CA ASN A 234 -75.34 12.75 6.50
C ASN A 234 -75.96 11.34 6.53
N GLU A 235 -75.34 10.39 7.23
CA GLU A 235 -75.88 9.04 7.41
C GLU A 235 -77.16 9.03 8.24
N ILE A 236 -77.24 9.84 9.30
CA ILE A 236 -78.44 10.00 10.12
C ILE A 236 -79.58 10.64 9.31
N LYS A 237 -79.31 11.71 8.54
CA LYS A 237 -80.31 12.33 7.66
C LYS A 237 -80.87 11.37 6.61
N ASN A 238 -80.02 10.50 6.05
CA ASN A 238 -80.46 9.48 5.10
C ASN A 238 -81.32 8.38 5.75
N ARG A 239 -81.08 8.04 7.03
CA ARG A 239 -81.91 7.07 7.77
C ARG A 239 -83.27 7.63 8.18
N VAL A 240 -83.39 8.94 8.41
CA VAL A 240 -84.66 9.59 8.80
C VAL A 240 -85.61 9.81 7.61
N ASN A 241 -85.10 9.74 6.37
CA ASN A 241 -85.92 9.87 5.15
C ASN A 241 -86.56 8.56 4.64
N LEU A 242 -86.48 7.46 5.39
CA LEU A 242 -87.29 6.26 5.13
C LEU A 242 -88.73 6.50 5.62
N ALA A 243 -89.48 7.25 4.81
CA ALA A 243 -90.93 7.40 4.96
C ALA A 243 -91.59 6.02 4.82
N TYR A 244 -92.36 5.63 5.84
CA TYR A 244 -93.29 4.51 5.77
C TYR A 244 -94.30 4.75 4.65
N HIS A 245 -94.22 3.98 3.57
CA HIS A 245 -95.39 3.76 2.73
C HIS A 245 -96.29 2.74 3.45
N ALA A 246 -97.39 3.25 4.03
CA ALA A 246 -98.49 2.40 4.46
C ALA A 246 -99.20 1.84 3.22
N ILE A 247 -99.37 0.52 3.18
CA ILE A 247 -100.37 -0.17 2.35
C ILE A 247 -101.51 -0.58 3.29
#